data_AF-D8RT42-F1
#
_entry.id   AF-D8RT42-F1
#
_cell.length_a   1.000
_cell.length_b   1.000
_cell.length_c   1.000
_cell.angle_alpha   90.00
_cell.angle_beta   90.00
_cell.angle_gamma   90.00
#
_symmetry.space_group_name_H-M   'P 1'
#
loop_
_entity.id
_entity.type
_entity.pdbx_description
1 polymer ?
#
loop_
_entity_poly.entity_id
_entity_poly.type
_entity_poly.pdbx_seq_one_letter_code
_entity_poly.pdbx_strand_id
1 'polypeptide(L)'
;DNSIMIIAGDAIQNTIGDTFGLSTMASAGLGNAVSDLLGSLLCGYIERASEKFMPELDLSPSQLKSNNAQWAETIGAASGVTFGCILGLSPLLFI
;
A
#
# COMPACT_ATOMS: atom_id res chain seq x y z
N ASP A 1 -2.32 -1.46 -0.58
CA ASP A 1 -3.49 -0.58 -0.65
C ASP A 1 -4.58 -1.01 -1.62
N ASN A 2 -4.37 -0.92 -2.94
CA ASN A 2 -5.46 -1.14 -3.91
C ASN A 2 -6.29 -2.43 -3.73
N SER A 3 -5.66 -3.56 -3.39
CA SER A 3 -6.40 -4.82 -3.21
C SER A 3 -7.36 -4.80 -2.03
N ILE A 4 -6.89 -4.30 -0.89
CA ILE A 4 -7.71 -4.14 0.32
C ILE A 4 -8.81 -3.12 0.05
N MET A 5 -8.47 -1.99 -0.56
CA MET A 5 -9.44 -0.96 -0.94
C MET A 5 -10.57 -1.54 -1.80
N ILE A 6 -10.25 -2.32 -2.83
CA ILE A 6 -11.24 -2.88 -3.76
C ILE A 6 -12.12 -3.90 -3.03
N ILE A 7 -11.52 -4.86 -2.33
CA ILE A 7 -12.27 -5.92 -1.64
C ILE A 7 -13.13 -5.35 -0.50
N ALA A 8 -12.56 -4.45 0.31
CA ALA A 8 -13.28 -3.82 1.40
C ALA A 8 -14.36 -2.87 0.87
N GLY A 9 -14.06 -2.08 -0.17
CA GLY A 9 -15.02 -1.17 -0.79
C GLY A 9 -16.22 -1.90 -1.39
N ASP A 10 -15.98 -3.01 -2.08
CA ASP A 10 -17.05 -3.87 -2.59
C ASP A 10 -17.86 -4.52 -1.47
N ALA A 11 -17.21 -5.06 -0.44
CA ALA A 11 -17.89 -5.61 0.73
C ALA A 11 -18.74 -4.56 1.46
N ILE A 12 -18.23 -3.33 1.61
CA ILE A 12 -18.96 -2.20 2.21
C ILE A 12 -20.15 -1.82 1.35
N GLN A 13 -19.99 -1.74 0.03
CA GLN A 13 -21.09 -1.44 -0.89
C GLN A 13 -22.22 -2.46 -0.75
N ASN A 14 -21.89 -3.75 -0.82
CA ASN A 14 -22.85 -4.85 -0.80
C ASN A 14 -23.52 -5.08 0.58
N THR A 15 -23.00 -4.48 1.65
CA THR A 15 -23.54 -4.64 3.02
C THR A 15 -24.17 -3.35 3.54
N ILE A 16 -23.35 -2.32 3.70
CA ILE A 16 -23.74 -1.03 4.30
C ILE A 16 -24.29 -0.11 3.21
N GLY A 17 -23.67 -0.11 2.03
CA GLY A 17 -24.05 0.78 0.94
C GLY A 17 -25.48 0.55 0.46
N ASP A 18 -25.84 -0.71 0.23
CA ASP A 18 -27.18 -1.08 -0.20
C ASP A 18 -28.23 -0.93 0.91
N THR A 19 -27.83 -1.11 2.18
CA THR A 19 -28.73 -1.00 3.35
C THR A 19 -29.01 0.45 3.75
N PHE A 20 -28.00 1.33 3.64
CA PHE A 20 -28.07 2.74 4.09
C PHE A 20 -28.10 3.75 2.93
N GLY A 21 -28.11 3.28 1.69
CA GLY A 21 -28.14 4.12 0.49
C GLY A 21 -26.86 4.92 0.25
N LEU A 22 -25.69 4.38 0.61
CA LEU A 22 -24.42 5.05 0.33
C LEU A 22 -24.10 5.01 -1.16
N SER A 23 -23.44 6.06 -1.64
CA SER A 23 -22.93 6.06 -3.02
C SER A 23 -21.75 5.12 -3.16
N THR A 24 -21.55 4.59 -4.37
CA THR A 24 -20.39 3.73 -4.71
C THR A 24 -19.06 4.42 -4.38
N MET A 25 -18.98 5.73 -4.58
CA MET A 25 -17.77 6.51 -4.26
C MET A 25 -17.54 6.64 -2.75
N ALA A 26 -18.61 6.69 -1.93
CA ALA A 26 -18.49 6.70 -0.48
C ALA A 26 -18.00 5.34 0.05
N SER A 27 -18.52 4.22 -0.48
CA SER A 27 -18.07 2.87 -0.14
C SER A 27 -16.60 2.66 -0.51
N ALA A 28 -16.18 3.14 -1.69
CA ALA A 28 -14.77 3.13 -2.10
C ALA A 28 -13.88 3.98 -1.17
N GLY A 29 -14.34 5.16 -0.76
CA GLY A 29 -13.63 6.01 0.21
C GLY A 29 -13.45 5.34 1.58
N LEU A 30 -14.47 4.64 2.07
CA LEU A 30 -14.38 3.84 3.29
C LEU A 30 -13.43 2.64 3.11
N GLY A 31 -13.46 1.98 1.95
CA GLY A 31 -12.49 0.94 1.58
C GLY A 31 -11.05 1.46 1.61
N ASN A 32 -10.80 2.68 1.12
CA ASN A 32 -9.49 3.30 1.19
C ASN A 32 -9.06 3.58 2.65
N ALA A 33 -9.96 4.10 3.49
CA ALA A 33 -9.66 4.34 4.90
C ALA A 33 -9.29 3.05 5.66
N VAL A 34 -10.00 1.94 5.38
CA VAL A 34 -9.65 0.61 5.93
C VAL A 34 -8.28 0.16 5.42
N SER A 35 -8.01 0.37 4.13
CA SER A 35 -6.72 0.06 3.53
C SER A 35 -5.56 0.81 4.19
N ASP A 36 -5.68 2.12 4.40
CA ASP A 36 -4.65 2.95 5.01
C ASP A 36 -4.35 2.50 6.45
N LEU A 37 -5.40 2.18 7.22
CA LEU A 37 -5.26 1.65 8.57
C LEU A 37 -4.45 0.34 8.57
N LEU A 38 -4.83 -0.62 7.73
CA LEU A 38 -4.14 -1.90 7.64
C LEU A 38 -2.72 -1.76 7.10
N GLY A 39 -2.51 -0.89 6.10
CA GLY A 39 -1.20 -0.58 5.54
C GLY A 39 -0.25 -0.05 6.61
N SER A 40 -0.72 0.88 7.45
CA SER A 40 0.08 1.42 8.56
C SER A 40 0.45 0.36 9.61
N LEU A 41 -0.48 -0.55 9.95
CA LEU A 41 -0.25 -1.63 10.91
C LEU A 41 0.74 -2.68 10.38
N LEU A 42 0.67 -2.97 9.08
CA LEU A 42 1.53 -3.95 8.41
C LEU A 42 2.92 -3.39 8.07
N CYS A 43 3.08 -2.06 8.00
CA CYS A 43 4.35 -1.41 7.65
C CYS A 43 5.52 -1.93 8.51
N GLY A 44 5.36 -1.91 9.83
CA GLY A 44 6.41 -2.40 10.75
C GLY A 44 6.65 -3.91 10.71
N TYR A 45 5.75 -4.70 10.11
CA TYR A 45 6.00 -6.11 9.82
C TYR A 45 6.80 -6.27 8.53
N ILE A 46 6.48 -5.48 7.51
CA ILE A 46 7.19 -5.48 6.22
C ILE A 46 8.63 -5.01 6.40
N GLU A 47 8.88 -3.97 7.20
CA GLU A 47 10.23 -3.47 7.51
C GLU A 47 11.09 -4.57 8.14
N ARG A 48 10.60 -5.21 9.22
CA ARG A 48 11.30 -6.32 9.88
C ARG A 48 11.51 -7.52 8.98
N ALA A 49 10.55 -7.83 8.11
CA ALA A 49 10.71 -8.91 7.14
C ALA A 49 11.80 -8.55 6.12
N SER A 50 11.82 -7.30 5.64
CA SER A 50 12.81 -6.79 4.69
C SER A 50 14.23 -6.85 5.23
N GLU A 51 14.44 -6.50 6.51
CA GLU A 51 15.75 -6.59 7.19
C GLU A 51 16.36 -8.00 7.11
N LYS A 52 15.55 -9.05 7.02
CA LYS A 52 16.03 -10.44 6.90
C LYS A 52 16.57 -10.79 5.51
N PHE A 53 16.12 -10.08 4.47
CA PHE A 53 16.49 -10.35 3.08
C PHE A 53 17.47 -9.31 2.51
N MET A 54 17.55 -8.13 3.11
CA MET A 54 18.39 -7.05 2.64
C MET A 54 19.83 -7.21 3.18
N PRO A 55 20.87 -7.04 2.36
CA PRO A 55 22.24 -7.01 2.83
C PRO A 55 22.46 -5.78 3.74
N GLU A 56 23.32 -5.92 4.76
CA GLU A 56 23.74 -4.79 5.57
C GLU A 56 24.49 -3.76 4.70
N LEU A 57 23.98 -2.53 4.66
CA LEU A 57 24.65 -1.41 4.02
C LEU A 57 25.53 -0.70 5.05
N ASP A 58 26.84 -0.88 4.94
CA ASP A 58 27.82 -0.18 5.77
C ASP A 58 28.15 1.21 5.17
N LEU A 59 27.14 2.08 5.14
CA LEU A 59 27.26 3.45 4.62
C LEU A 59 27.43 4.45 5.75
N SER A 60 28.41 5.36 5.59
CA SER A 60 28.54 6.51 6.49
C SER A 60 27.30 7.42 6.42
N PRO A 61 26.91 8.10 7.52
CA PRO A 61 25.81 9.06 7.53
C PRO A 61 25.94 10.17 6.47
N SER A 62 27.16 10.51 6.07
CA SER A 62 27.40 11.49 5.00
C SER A 62 27.11 10.92 3.61
N GLN A 63 27.29 9.61 3.39
CA GLN A 63 27.00 8.94 2.13
C GLN A 63 25.50 8.72 1.93
N LEU A 64 24.75 8.41 3.00
CA LEU A 64 23.28 8.32 2.97
C LEU A 64 22.62 9.65 2.58
N LYS A 65 23.24 10.78 2.94
CA LYS A 65 22.75 12.11 2.54
C LYS A 65 23.15 12.53 1.12
N SER A 66 23.94 11.71 0.42
CA SER A 66 24.31 12.03 -0.95
C SER A 66 23.08 12.07 -1.87
N ASN A 67 23.13 12.90 -2.91
CA ASN A 67 22.05 12.97 -3.89
C ASN A 67 21.76 11.59 -4.51
N ASN A 68 22.81 10.80 -4.78
CA ASN A 68 22.67 9.47 -5.36
C ASN A 68 21.88 8.52 -4.46
N ALA A 69 22.13 8.56 -3.14
CA ALA A 69 21.39 7.74 -2.18
C ALA A 69 19.91 8.14 -2.12
N GLN A 70 19.62 9.44 -2.06
CA GLN A 70 18.23 9.95 -2.08
C GLN A 70 17.49 9.61 -3.38
N TRP A 71 18.18 9.67 -4.53
CA TRP A 71 17.62 9.25 -5.81
C TRP A 71 17.33 7.75 -5.84
N ALA A 72 18.26 6.93 -5.35
CA ALA A 72 18.06 5.48 -5.27
C ALA A 72 16.87 5.13 -4.37
N GLU A 73 16.74 5.78 -3.21
CA GLU A 73 15.60 5.63 -2.30
C GLU A 73 14.29 6.03 -2.98
N THR A 74 14.26 7.20 -3.63
CA THR A 74 13.05 7.69 -4.31
C THR A 74 12.62 6.79 -5.45
N ILE A 75 13.56 6.32 -6.27
CA ILE A 75 13.27 5.41 -7.40
C ILE A 75 12.83 4.04 -6.88
N GLY A 76 13.49 3.54 -5.83
CA GLY A 76 13.10 2.30 -5.15
C GLY A 76 11.68 2.38 -4.61
N ALA A 77 11.35 3.44 -3.89
CA ALA A 77 10.02 3.68 -3.35
C ALA A 77 8.98 3.81 -4.48
N ALA A 78 9.24 4.64 -5.49
CA ALA A 78 8.32 4.86 -6.60
C ALA A 78 8.04 3.58 -7.39
N SER A 79 9.08 2.80 -7.69
CA SER A 79 8.92 1.50 -8.36
C SER A 79 8.14 0.52 -7.50
N GLY A 80 8.50 0.37 -6.21
CA GLY A 80 7.81 -0.50 -5.27
C GLY A 80 6.32 -0.18 -5.15
N VAL A 81 5.97 1.09 -4.98
CA VAL A 81 4.56 1.55 -4.96
C VAL A 81 3.87 1.25 -6.28
N THR A 82 4.51 1.52 -7.42
CA THR A 82 3.91 1.28 -8.74
C THR A 82 3.59 -0.21 -8.94
N PHE A 83 4.54 -1.10 -8.66
CA PHE A 83 4.33 -2.54 -8.77
C PHE A 83 3.27 -3.04 -7.77
N GLY A 84 3.34 -2.58 -6.52
CA GLY A 84 2.37 -2.93 -5.49
C GLY A 84 0.95 -2.51 -5.85
N CYS A 85 0.79 -1.33 -6.43
CA CYS A 85 -0.50 -0.84 -6.92
C CYS A 85 -1.04 -1.68 -8.07
N ILE A 86 -0.22 -2.04 -9.07
CA ILE A 86 -0.63 -2.88 -10.20
C ILE A 86 -1.05 -4.27 -9.71
N LEU A 87 -0.24 -4.90 -8.85
CA LEU A 87 -0.58 -6.19 -8.23
C LEU A 87 -1.85 -6.10 -7.38
N GLY A 88 -2.03 -4.97 -6.70
CA GLY A 88 -3.22 -4.70 -5.90
C GLY A 88 -4.51 -4.55 -6.72
N LEU A 89 -4.43 -4.33 -8.04
CA LEU A 89 -5.60 -4.35 -8.92
C LEU A 89 -6.06 -5.77 -9.29
N SER A 90 -5.31 -6.81 -8.91
CA SER A 90 -5.66 -8.21 -9.21
C SER A 90 -7.08 -8.65 -8.81
N PRO A 91 -7.72 -8.16 -7.72
CA PRO A 91 -9.09 -8.53 -7.41
C PRO A 91 -10.12 -8.15 -8.50
N LEU A 92 -9.85 -7.12 -9.30
CA LEU A 92 -10.73 -6.73 -10.42
C LEU A 92 -10.81 -7.80 -11.53
N LEU A 93 -9.91 -8.77 -11.55
CA LEU A 93 -9.99 -9.89 -12.49
C LEU A 93 -11.03 -10.94 -12.07
N PHE A 94 -11.51 -10.89 -10.83
CA PHE A 94 -12.35 -11.92 -10.21
C PHE A 94 -13.66 -11.40 -9.61
N ILE A 95 -13.82 -10.08 -9.52
CA ILE A 95 -15.06 -9.36 -9.16
C ILE A 95 -15.71 -8.88 -10.46
#